data_AF-A0A920LUQ7-F1
#
_entry.id   AF-A0A920LUQ7-F1
#
_cell.length_a   1.000
_cell.length_b   1.000
_cell.length_c   1.000
_cell.angle_alpha   90.00
_cell.angle_beta   90.00
_cell.angle_gamma   90.00
#
_symmetry.space_group_name_H-M   'P 1'
#
loop_
_entity.id
_entity.type
_entity.pdbx_description
1 polymer ?
#
loop_
_entity_poly.entity_id
_entity_poly.type
_entity_poly.pdbx_seq_one_letter_code
_entity_poly.pdbx_strand_id
1 'polypeptide(L)'
;MRHIRRNERGQLTIGGHIAVDLAERFGTPLYVYSGDGLVAHYAAFASAVSELDCVVHYAVKANSSLGVLGLLAQQGAALTLFQVVR
;
A
#
# COMPACT_ATOMS: atom_id res chain seq x y z
N MET A 1 -8.07 9.31 -6.38
CA MET A 1 -7.11 9.36 -7.50
C MET A 1 -6.65 7.94 -7.82
N ARG A 2 -6.54 7.54 -9.09
CA ARG A 2 -6.00 6.21 -9.47
C ARG A 2 -4.48 6.29 -9.51
N HIS A 3 -3.80 5.64 -8.58
CA HIS A 3 -2.32 5.65 -8.47
C HIS A 3 -1.63 4.68 -9.43
N ILE A 4 -2.39 3.74 -10.00
CA ILE A 4 -1.96 2.81 -11.04
C ILE A 4 -2.82 3.10 -12.27
N ARG A 5 -2.20 3.56 -13.35
CA ARG A 5 -2.91 3.98 -14.57
C ARG A 5 -2.04 3.87 -15.80
N ARG A 6 -2.65 3.87 -16.99
CA ARG A 6 -1.91 4.07 -18.24
C ARG A 6 -1.75 5.57 -18.54
N ASN A 7 -0.60 5.98 -19.05
CA ASN A 7 -0.38 7.33 -19.57
C ASN A 7 -0.97 7.47 -20.99
N GLU A 8 -0.87 8.67 -21.57
CA GLU A 8 -1.35 8.98 -22.94
C GLU A 8 -0.68 8.12 -24.03
N ARG A 9 0.52 7.61 -23.74
CA ARG A 9 1.28 6.71 -24.63
C ARG A 9 0.95 5.23 -24.41
N GLY A 10 -0.03 4.92 -23.57
CA GLY A 10 -0.46 3.56 -23.25
C GLY A 10 0.44 2.79 -22.27
N GLN A 11 1.48 3.41 -21.73
CA GLN A 11 2.41 2.78 -20.78
C GLN A 11 1.83 2.74 -19.37
N LEU A 12 2.05 1.63 -18.65
CA LEU A 12 1.64 1.50 -17.25
C LEU A 12 2.51 2.38 -16.35
N THR A 13 1.85 3.18 -15.51
CA THR A 13 2.48 4.07 -14.53
C THR A 13 1.97 3.77 -13.12
N ILE A 14 2.87 3.82 -12.14
CA ILE A 14 2.61 3.58 -10.72
C ILE A 14 3.21 4.75 -9.94
N GLY A 15 2.38 5.57 -9.30
CA GLY A 15 2.87 6.74 -8.55
C GLY A 15 3.64 7.74 -9.42
N GLY A 16 3.37 7.79 -10.73
CA GLY A 16 4.10 8.64 -11.69
C GLY A 16 5.34 7.98 -12.32
N HIS A 17 5.76 6.81 -11.85
CA HIS A 17 6.87 6.06 -12.43
C HIS A 17 6.40 5.08 -13.51
N ILE A 18 7.13 4.95 -14.61
CA ILE A 18 6.83 3.98 -15.67
C ILE A 18 7.24 2.58 -15.20
N ALA A 19 6.34 1.61 -15.35
CA ALA A 19 6.58 0.25 -14.86
C ALA A 19 7.76 -0.46 -15.55
N VAL A 20 8.00 -0.16 -16.84
CA VAL A 20 9.13 -0.71 -17.61
C VAL A 20 10.45 -0.20 -17.04
N ASP A 21 10.59 1.11 -16.80
CA ASP A 21 11.80 1.71 -16.22
C ASP A 21 12.13 1.10 -14.85
N LEU A 22 11.10 0.80 -14.04
CA LEU A 22 11.27 0.10 -12.76
C LEU A 22 11.77 -1.34 -12.96
N ALA A 23 11.20 -2.06 -13.93
CA ALA A 23 11.63 -3.42 -14.25
C ALA A 23 13.07 -3.48 -14.79
N GLU A 24 13.47 -2.51 -15.62
CA GLU A 24 14.85 -2.41 -16.13
C GLU A 24 15.84 -2.08 -14.99
N ARG A 25 15.45 -1.21 -14.07
CA ARG A 25 16.31 -0.79 -12.95
C ARG A 25 16.47 -1.85 -11.85
N PHE A 26 15.39 -2.55 -11.50
CA PHE A 26 15.35 -3.46 -10.35
C PHE A 26 15.30 -4.95 -10.72
N GLY A 27 15.17 -5.27 -12.01
CA GLY A 27 15.02 -6.65 -12.51
C GLY A 27 13.61 -7.21 -12.31
N THR A 28 13.39 -8.44 -12.77
CA THR A 28 12.11 -9.15 -12.63
C THR A 28 12.33 -10.57 -12.07
N PRO A 29 11.42 -11.11 -11.23
CA PRO A 29 10.10 -10.56 -10.85
C PRO A 29 10.18 -9.41 -9.84
N LEU A 30 9.35 -8.38 -10.06
CA LEU A 30 9.30 -7.15 -9.26
C LEU A 30 7.88 -6.86 -8.76
N TYR A 31 7.74 -6.68 -7.45
CA TYR A 31 6.51 -6.17 -6.83
C TYR A 31 6.64 -4.67 -6.58
N VAL A 32 5.68 -3.90 -7.09
CA VAL A 32 5.64 -2.44 -6.94
C VAL A 32 4.32 -2.04 -6.29
N TYR A 33 4.40 -1.27 -5.21
CA TYR A 33 3.25 -0.75 -4.48
C TYR A 33 3.20 0.77 -4.59
N SER A 34 1.99 1.34 -4.62
CA SER A 34 1.80 2.79 -4.47
C SER A 34 1.64 3.14 -3.00
N GLY A 35 2.62 3.86 -2.43
CA GLY A 35 2.55 4.35 -1.05
C GLY A 35 1.36 5.27 -0.82
N ASP A 36 1.19 6.28 -1.67
CA ASP A 36 0.05 7.21 -1.62
C ASP A 36 -1.29 6.46 -1.73
N GLY A 37 -1.34 5.40 -2.53
CA GLY A 37 -2.53 4.57 -2.67
C GLY A 37 -2.87 3.85 -1.38
N LEU A 38 -1.87 3.23 -0.74
CA LEU A 38 -2.04 2.57 0.56
C LEU A 38 -2.53 3.56 1.63
N VAL A 39 -1.90 4.74 1.71
CA VAL A 39 -2.29 5.80 2.65
C VAL A 39 -3.71 6.28 2.38
N ALA A 40 -4.07 6.53 1.13
CA ALA A 40 -5.42 6.98 0.76
C ALA A 40 -6.49 5.94 1.10
N HIS A 41 -6.22 4.65 0.85
CA HIS A 41 -7.14 3.57 1.22
C HIS A 41 -7.29 3.43 2.73
N TYR A 42 -6.19 3.51 3.48
CA TYR A 42 -6.25 3.49 4.93
C TYR A 42 -7.03 4.67 5.49
N ALA A 43 -6.73 5.89 5.04
CA ALA A 43 -7.42 7.11 5.48
C ALA A 43 -8.92 7.08 5.18
N ALA A 44 -9.31 6.59 3.99
CA ALA A 44 -10.72 6.42 3.64
C ALA A 44 -11.43 5.43 4.58
N PHE A 45 -10.78 4.31 4.93
CA PHE A 45 -11.34 3.34 5.87
C PHE A 45 -11.42 3.90 7.29
N ALA A 46 -10.33 4.49 7.80
CA ALA A 46 -10.28 5.10 9.13
C ALA A 46 -11.32 6.21 9.30
N SER A 47 -11.51 7.03 8.27
CA SER A 47 -12.55 8.06 8.25
C SER A 47 -13.96 7.49 8.24
N ALA A 48 -14.20 6.32 7.65
CA ALA A 48 -15.53 5.72 7.61
C ALA A 48 -15.96 5.13 8.97
N VAL A 49 -14.99 4.82 9.84
CA VAL A 49 -15.24 4.23 11.17
C VAL A 49 -14.94 5.20 12.31
N SER A 50 -14.64 6.47 12.01
CA SER A 50 -14.17 7.45 13.00
C SER A 50 -15.20 7.82 14.06
N GLU A 51 -16.49 7.58 13.82
CA GLU A 51 -17.56 7.79 14.81
C GLU A 51 -17.65 6.65 15.84
N LEU A 52 -16.98 5.53 15.59
CA LEU A 52 -16.91 4.40 16.52
C LEU A 52 -15.71 4.58 17.43
N ASP A 53 -15.86 4.23 18.71
CA ASP A 53 -14.75 4.10 19.65
C ASP A 53 -13.94 2.83 19.32
N CYS A 54 -13.17 2.89 18.23
CA CYS A 54 -12.41 1.77 17.71
C CYS A 54 -11.06 2.20 17.14
N VAL A 55 -10.13 1.25 17.11
CA VAL A 55 -8.82 1.41 16.47
C VAL A 55 -8.79 0.56 15.22
N VAL A 56 -8.28 1.10 14.12
CA VAL A 56 -8.11 0.33 12.89
C VAL A 56 -6.84 -0.51 12.99
N HIS A 57 -7.00 -1.82 12.89
CA HIS A 57 -5.90 -2.78 12.88
C HIS A 57 -5.62 -3.30 11.46
N TYR A 58 -4.43 -3.01 10.95
CA TYR A 58 -3.96 -3.60 9.70
C TYR A 58 -3.55 -5.06 9.89
N ALA A 59 -4.09 -5.97 9.06
CA ALA A 59 -3.75 -7.39 9.10
C ALA A 59 -2.42 -7.65 8.39
N VAL A 60 -1.35 -7.88 9.16
CA VAL A 60 0.04 -8.00 8.65
C VAL A 60 0.20 -9.16 7.65
N LYS A 61 -0.65 -10.20 7.73
CA LYS A 61 -0.67 -11.32 6.77
C LYS A 61 -0.97 -10.89 5.33
N ALA A 62 -1.59 -9.73 5.12
CA ALA A 62 -1.89 -9.23 3.78
C ALA A 62 -0.63 -8.74 3.06
N ASN A 63 0.28 -8.07 3.78
CA ASN A 63 1.59 -7.66 3.29
C ASN A 63 2.49 -7.31 4.49
N SER A 64 3.54 -8.09 4.70
CA SER A 64 4.49 -7.91 5.80
C SER A 64 5.73 -7.08 5.41
N SER A 65 5.72 -6.44 4.24
CA SER A 65 6.81 -5.54 3.83
C SER A 65 6.94 -4.40 4.83
N LEU A 66 8.15 -4.23 5.38
CA LEU A 66 8.44 -3.19 6.36
C LEU A 66 8.14 -1.79 5.83
N GLY A 67 8.30 -1.56 4.52
CA GLY A 67 7.92 -0.29 3.90
C GLY A 67 6.42 -0.02 3.97
N VAL A 68 5.58 -1.04 3.74
CA VAL A 68 4.11 -0.93 3.83
C VAL A 68 3.68 -0.74 5.29
N LEU A 69 4.24 -1.54 6.20
CA LEU A 69 3.92 -1.45 7.62
C LEU A 69 4.34 -0.08 8.20
N GLY A 70 5.52 0.43 7.82
CA GLY A 70 5.99 1.74 8.23
C GLY A 70 5.09 2.88 7.72
N LEU A 71 4.65 2.82 6.47
CA LEU A 71 3.71 3.80 5.91
C LEU A 71 2.39 3.82 6.68
N LEU A 72 1.82 2.66 7.00
CA LEU A 72 0.56 2.57 7.74
C LEU A 72 0.71 2.98 9.20
N ALA A 73 1.83 2.62 9.84
CA ALA A 73 2.15 3.04 11.21
C ALA A 73 2.26 4.57 11.32
N GLN A 74 2.83 5.24 10.31
CA GLN A 74 2.87 6.72 10.25
C GLN A 74 1.48 7.36 10.14
N GLN A 75 0.47 6.63 9.66
CA GLN A 75 -0.93 7.07 9.63
C GLN A 75 -1.70 6.73 10.92
N GLY A 76 -1.03 6.17 11.93
CA GLY A 76 -1.66 5.79 13.20
C GLY A 76 -2.36 4.43 13.19
N ALA A 77 -2.08 3.57 12.20
CA ALA A 77 -2.62 2.22 12.16
C ALA A 77 -2.03 1.35 13.27
N ALA A 78 -2.88 0.64 14.02
CA ALA A 78 -2.43 -0.49 14.81
C ALA A 78 -2.14 -1.68 13.88
N LEU A 79 -1.26 -2.59 14.30
CA LEU A 79 -0.92 -3.78 13.53
C LEU A 79 -1.46 -5.01 14.23
N THR A 80 -2.16 -5.86 13.49
CA THR A 80 -2.58 -7.17 13.99
C THR A 80 -1.75 -8.27 13.33
N LEU A 81 -1.02 -8.97 14.18
CA LEU A 81 -0.22 -10.14 13.86
C LEU A 81 -1.00 -11.39 14.24
N PHE A 82 -1.33 -12.22 13.24
CA PHE A 82 -1.72 -13.61 13.49
C PHE A 82 -0.70 -14.49 12.79
N GLN A 83 0.28 -14.98 13.53
CA GLN A 83 1.20 -16.01 13.07
C GLN A 83 0.81 -17.28 13.85
N VAL A 84 0.11 -18.22 13.21
CA VAL A 84 0.09 -19.60 13.71
C VAL A 84 1.36 -20.23 13.15
N VAL A 85 2.41 -20.20 13.97
CA VAL A 85 3.58 -21.04 13.73
C VAL A 85 3.15 -22.46 14.08
N ARG A 86 3.18 -23.36 13.10
CA ARG A 86 3.31 -24.80 13.37
C ARG A 86 4.78 -25.16 13.37
#